data_AF-A0A9P8Z6N8-F1
#
_entry.id   AF-A0A9P8Z6N8-F1
#
_cell.length_a   1.000
_cell.length_b   1.000
_cell.length_c   1.000
_cell.angle_alpha   90.00
_cell.angle_beta   90.00
_cell.angle_gamma   90.00
#
_symmetry.space_group_name_H-M   'P 1'
#
loop_
_entity.id
_entity.type
_entity.pdbx_description
1 polymer ?
#
loop_
_entity_poly.entity_id
_entity_poly.type
_entity_poly.pdbx_seq_one_letter_code
_entity_poly.pdbx_strand_id
1 'polypeptide(L)'
;MKFLSLIALVPTVALASPFGPHLPPSRTLARRDSWGGAVSLGPSKSTIIHAVTTLVPGAAPSTQTGELFLWPGMSNGTGDLIQTTLESWPDNSWCGATTGQWCIRASVFGR
;
A
#
# COMPACT_ATOMS: atom_id res chain seq x y z
N MET A 1 -22.12 -25.88 -52.08
CA MET A 1 -21.68 -27.14 -51.41
C MET A 1 -22.10 -27.05 -49.96
N LYS A 2 -23.06 -27.88 -49.53
CA LYS A 2 -23.54 -27.96 -48.13
C LYS A 2 -22.57 -28.83 -47.34
N PHE A 3 -22.06 -28.32 -46.22
CA PHE A 3 -21.46 -29.16 -45.18
C PHE A 3 -22.21 -28.89 -43.87
N LEU A 4 -22.93 -29.92 -43.41
CA LEU A 4 -23.54 -29.94 -42.08
C LEU A 4 -22.44 -30.20 -41.05
N SER A 5 -22.31 -29.31 -40.06
CA SER A 5 -21.48 -29.54 -38.88
C SER A 5 -22.33 -30.19 -37.78
N LEU A 6 -22.00 -31.42 -37.44
CA LEU A 6 -22.55 -32.17 -36.31
C LEU A 6 -21.93 -31.67 -35.00
N ILE A 7 -22.76 -31.17 -34.09
CA ILE A 7 -22.36 -30.85 -32.71
C ILE A 7 -22.52 -32.13 -31.88
N ALA A 8 -21.41 -32.68 -31.39
CA ALA A 8 -21.41 -33.76 -30.40
C ALA A 8 -21.31 -33.16 -28.99
N LEU A 9 -22.38 -33.30 -28.20
CA LEU A 9 -22.34 -33.06 -26.75
C LEU A 9 -21.61 -34.23 -26.07
N VAL A 10 -20.49 -33.95 -25.41
CA VAL A 10 -19.81 -34.91 -24.52
C VAL A 10 -20.15 -34.53 -23.07
N PRO A 11 -20.76 -35.42 -22.27
CA PRO A 11 -20.98 -35.17 -20.85
C PRO A 11 -19.67 -35.42 -20.08
N THR A 12 -19.05 -34.36 -19.55
CA THR A 12 -17.93 -34.48 -18.63
C THR A 12 -18.43 -34.89 -17.25
N VAL A 13 -18.26 -36.17 -16.91
CA VAL A 13 -18.39 -36.67 -15.54
C VAL A 13 -17.13 -36.26 -14.76
N ALA A 14 -17.27 -35.39 -13.78
CA ALA A 14 -16.17 -34.97 -12.91
C ALA A 14 -15.93 -36.04 -11.82
N LEU A 15 -14.75 -36.66 -11.83
CA LEU A 15 -14.25 -37.53 -10.77
C LEU A 15 -13.81 -36.66 -9.58
N ALA A 16 -14.48 -36.79 -8.44
CA ALA A 16 -14.02 -36.21 -7.17
C ALA A 16 -12.80 -37.00 -6.66
N SER A 17 -11.63 -36.36 -6.61
CA SER A 17 -10.43 -36.90 -5.95
C SER A 17 -10.44 -36.55 -4.45
N PRO A 18 -10.19 -37.50 -3.52
CA PRO A 18 -10.21 -37.26 -2.08
C PRO A 18 -8.90 -36.67 -1.52
N PHE A 19 -7.94 -36.30 -2.38
CA PHE A 19 -6.67 -35.70 -1.97
C PHE A 19 -6.64 -34.23 -2.38
N GLY A 20 -7.32 -33.39 -1.60
CA GLY A 20 -7.13 -31.94 -1.69
C GLY A 20 -5.70 -31.57 -1.28
N PRO A 21 -5.08 -30.56 -1.90
CA PRO A 21 -3.81 -30.04 -1.41
C PRO A 21 -4.04 -29.49 0.00
N HIS A 22 -3.27 -29.98 0.98
CA HIS A 22 -3.16 -29.35 2.29
C HIS A 22 -2.67 -27.92 2.08
N LEU A 23 -3.60 -26.97 2.04
CA LEU A 23 -3.29 -25.56 2.14
C LEU A 23 -2.64 -25.33 3.52
N PRO A 24 -1.42 -24.78 3.59
CA PRO A 24 -0.82 -24.43 4.88
C PRO A 24 -1.76 -23.46 5.63
N PRO A 25 -1.74 -23.46 6.98
CA PRO A 25 -2.55 -22.57 7.77
C PRO A 25 -2.37 -21.13 7.27
N SER A 26 -3.50 -20.47 7.01
CA SER A 26 -3.58 -19.09 6.58
C SER A 26 -2.62 -18.25 7.41
N ARG A 27 -1.55 -17.76 6.77
CA ARG A 27 -0.70 -16.74 7.40
C ARG A 27 -1.65 -15.64 7.82
N THR A 28 -1.71 -15.36 9.12
CA THR A 28 -2.34 -14.16 9.67
C THR A 28 -2.03 -13.02 8.72
N LEU A 29 -3.05 -12.52 8.04
CA LEU A 29 -2.91 -11.45 7.06
C LEU A 29 -2.30 -10.28 7.84
N ALA A 30 -1.00 -10.06 7.70
CA ALA A 30 -0.33 -8.95 8.35
C ALA A 30 -1.13 -7.69 8.01
N ARG A 31 -1.40 -6.85 9.01
CA ARG A 31 -2.11 -5.58 8.80
C ARG A 31 -1.35 -4.84 7.70
N ARG A 32 -1.95 -4.77 6.51
CA ARG A 32 -1.35 -4.10 5.37
C ARG A 32 -1.33 -2.60 5.66
N ASP A 33 -0.27 -1.95 5.20
CA ASP A 33 -0.22 -0.50 5.15
C ASP A 33 -1.49 0.01 4.47
N SER A 34 -2.20 0.91 5.14
CA SER A 34 -3.40 1.55 4.61
C SER A 34 -3.06 2.96 4.21
N TRP A 35 -3.60 3.40 3.07
CA TRP A 35 -3.27 4.68 2.48
C TRP A 35 -4.50 5.57 2.49
N GLY A 36 -4.29 6.89 2.63
CA GLY A 36 -5.36 7.89 2.57
C GLY A 36 -5.94 8.05 1.16
N GLY A 37 -6.97 8.89 1.03
CA GLY A 37 -7.74 9.05 -0.22
C GLY A 37 -7.03 9.80 -1.36
N ALA A 38 -5.86 10.39 -1.11
CA ALA A 38 -5.10 11.16 -2.11
C ALA A 38 -3.80 10.45 -2.47
N VAL A 39 -3.90 9.40 -3.27
CA VAL A 39 -2.77 8.59 -3.74
C VAL A 39 -2.97 8.32 -5.22
N SER A 40 -1.95 8.63 -6.03
CA SER A 40 -1.90 8.26 -7.44
C SER A 40 -0.73 7.31 -7.66
N LEU A 41 -1.02 6.09 -8.10
CA LEU A 41 -0.04 5.08 -8.44
C LEU A 41 -0.15 4.81 -9.94
N GLY A 42 0.96 5.01 -10.66
CA GLY A 42 0.99 4.70 -12.08
C GLY A 42 1.97 5.58 -12.87
N PRO A 43 2.22 5.22 -14.14
CA PRO A 43 3.07 5.99 -15.01
C PRO A 43 2.44 7.37 -15.30
N SER A 44 3.22 8.43 -15.07
CA SER A 44 2.89 9.78 -15.51
C SER A 44 3.45 10.02 -16.92
N LYS A 45 2.73 10.78 -17.75
CA LYS A 45 3.27 11.29 -19.04
C LYS A 45 4.24 12.46 -18.85
N SER A 46 4.27 13.05 -17.66
CA SER A 46 5.08 14.20 -17.30
C SER A 46 6.06 13.83 -16.20
N THR A 47 7.28 14.37 -16.29
CA THR A 47 8.22 14.30 -15.16
C THR A 47 7.83 15.35 -14.14
N ILE A 48 7.36 14.91 -12.99
CA ILE A 48 7.15 15.80 -11.84
C ILE A 48 8.54 16.01 -11.23
N ILE A 49 9.02 17.25 -11.21
CA ILE A 49 10.32 17.61 -10.62
C ILE A 49 10.16 18.29 -9.26
N HIS A 50 8.94 18.71 -8.93
CA HIS A 50 8.62 19.44 -7.72
C HIS A 50 7.12 19.37 -7.42
N ALA A 51 6.78 19.23 -6.13
CA ALA A 51 5.42 19.33 -5.64
C ALA A 51 5.43 20.12 -4.32
N VAL A 52 4.53 21.08 -4.19
CA VAL A 52 4.30 21.80 -2.93
C VAL A 52 2.88 21.52 -2.49
N THR A 53 2.74 21.22 -1.20
CA THR A 53 1.44 21.16 -0.56
C THR A 53 1.53 21.88 0.78
N THR A 54 0.39 22.33 1.27
CA THR A 54 0.25 22.83 2.64
C THR A 54 -0.62 21.85 3.41
N LEU A 55 -0.04 21.23 4.44
CA LEU A 55 -0.77 20.40 5.38
C LEU A 55 -0.95 21.20 6.68
N VAL A 56 -2.20 21.31 7.12
CA VAL A 56 -2.53 21.87 8.45
C VAL A 56 -3.03 20.71 9.30
N PRO A 57 -2.13 19.96 9.96
CA PRO A 57 -2.53 18.81 10.74
C PRO A 57 -3.25 19.25 12.03
N GLY A 58 -4.15 18.41 12.53
CA GLY A 58 -4.60 18.49 13.92
C GLY A 58 -3.50 18.06 14.90
N ALA A 59 -3.86 17.93 16.18
CA ALA A 59 -2.98 17.32 17.16
C ALA A 59 -2.60 15.89 16.75
N ALA A 60 -1.34 15.50 16.97
CA ALA A 60 -0.92 14.12 16.76
C ALA A 60 -1.70 13.20 17.71
N PRO A 61 -2.09 11.99 17.28
CA PRO A 61 -2.73 11.03 18.17
C PRO A 61 -1.89 10.77 19.43
N SER A 62 -2.54 10.65 20.59
CA SER A 62 -1.85 10.44 21.86
C SER A 62 -1.27 9.04 22.03
N THR A 63 -1.76 8.07 21.26
CA THR A 63 -1.29 6.69 21.23
C THR A 63 -1.19 6.22 19.78
N GLN A 64 -0.19 5.39 19.48
CA GLN A 64 -0.06 4.69 18.21
C GLN A 64 0.27 3.22 18.42
N THR A 65 -0.44 2.35 17.73
CA THR A 65 -0.17 0.89 17.69
C THR A 65 0.73 0.52 16.50
N GLY A 66 1.35 1.51 15.86
CA GLY A 66 2.17 1.42 14.66
C GLY A 66 2.73 2.80 14.32
N GLU A 67 2.82 3.12 13.04
CA GLU A 67 3.36 4.40 12.58
C GLU A 67 2.31 5.11 11.71
N LEU A 68 2.08 6.39 12.00
CA LEU A 68 1.20 7.25 11.20
C LEU A 68 2.02 8.33 10.52
N PHE A 69 1.88 8.42 9.19
CA PHE A 69 2.55 9.40 8.36
C PHE A 69 1.52 10.28 7.66
N LEU A 70 1.67 11.60 7.79
CA LEU A 70 1.09 12.56 6.86
C LEU A 70 2.19 12.97 5.90
N TRP A 71 2.00 12.68 4.61
CA TRP A 71 3.08 12.77 3.65
C TRP A 71 2.67 13.57 2.41
N PRO A 72 3.52 14.50 1.97
CA PRO A 72 3.77 14.67 0.55
C PRO A 72 5.03 13.89 0.18
N GLY A 73 4.89 13.06 -0.84
CA GLY A 73 6.00 12.30 -1.38
C GLY A 73 5.77 11.99 -2.85
N MET A 74 6.86 11.68 -3.53
CA MET A 74 6.85 11.20 -4.90
C MET A 74 7.92 10.15 -5.09
N SER A 75 7.69 9.21 -6.00
CA SER A 75 8.74 8.28 -6.38
C SER A 75 9.79 8.98 -7.22
N ASN A 76 11.06 8.62 -7.04
CA ASN A 76 12.16 9.03 -7.91
C ASN A 76 12.38 8.09 -9.11
N GLY A 77 11.54 7.06 -9.26
CA GLY A 77 11.64 6.08 -10.34
C GLY A 77 12.65 4.95 -10.13
N THR A 78 13.43 4.95 -9.03
CA THR A 78 14.38 3.86 -8.70
C THR A 78 13.83 2.84 -7.71
N GLY A 79 12.66 3.11 -7.12
CA GLY A 79 12.12 2.34 -6.00
C GLY A 79 12.01 3.17 -4.72
N ASP A 80 12.65 4.34 -4.68
CA ASP A 80 12.57 5.24 -3.55
C ASP A 80 11.41 6.24 -3.66
N LEU A 81 11.02 6.72 -2.49
CA LEU A 81 10.14 7.84 -2.25
C LEU A 81 10.96 8.99 -1.69
N ILE A 82 10.95 10.12 -2.39
CA ILE A 82 11.47 11.39 -1.87
C ILE A 82 10.29 12.10 -1.23
N GLN A 83 10.40 12.40 0.07
CA GLN A 83 9.26 12.85 0.84
C GLN A 83 9.63 13.77 2.00
N THR A 84 8.63 14.50 2.46
CA THR A 84 8.62 15.14 3.79
C THR A 84 7.42 14.60 4.54
N THR A 85 7.63 14.17 5.77
CA THR A 85 6.63 13.48 6.58
C THR A 85 6.40 14.23 7.89
N LEU A 86 5.15 14.19 8.35
CA LEU A 86 4.78 14.42 9.74
C LEU A 86 4.41 13.06 10.33
N GLU A 87 5.09 12.68 11.38
CA GLU A 87 5.11 11.31 11.87
C GLU A 87 4.66 11.23 13.32
N SER A 88 3.92 10.17 13.61
CA SER A 88 3.55 9.77 14.97
C SER A 88 3.90 8.30 15.16
N TRP A 89 4.87 8.07 16.04
CA TRP A 89 5.38 6.75 16.40
C TRP A 89 4.98 6.39 17.83
N PRO A 90 5.14 5.11 18.23
CA PRO A 90 5.00 4.71 19.63
C PRO A 90 6.06 5.38 20.53
N ASP A 91 7.26 5.67 19.98
CA ASP A 91 8.30 6.47 20.61
C ASP A 91 8.76 7.61 19.68
N ASN A 92 8.63 8.85 20.15
CA ASN A 92 9.01 10.07 19.44
C ASN A 92 10.26 10.74 20.04
N SER A 93 10.97 10.07 20.95
CA SER A 93 12.19 10.59 21.60
C SER A 93 13.28 11.00 20.61
N TRP A 94 13.32 10.37 19.44
CA TRP A 94 14.25 10.66 18.35
C TRP A 94 14.13 12.09 17.78
N CYS A 95 12.95 12.71 17.91
CA CYS A 95 12.71 14.09 17.46
C CYS A 95 12.42 15.05 18.62
N GLY A 96 12.35 14.55 19.87
CA GLY A 96 12.01 15.33 21.06
C GLY A 96 10.54 15.74 21.17
N ALA A 97 9.63 15.16 20.37
CA ALA A 97 8.21 15.49 20.45
C ALA A 97 7.54 14.87 21.68
N THR A 98 6.63 15.62 22.28
CA THR A 98 5.75 15.17 23.36
C THR A 98 4.36 14.82 22.85
N THR A 99 3.49 14.28 23.71
CA THR A 99 2.09 13.97 23.38
C THR A 99 1.40 15.15 22.67
N GLY A 100 0.78 14.87 21.52
CA GLY A 100 0.08 15.86 20.70
C GLY A 100 0.96 16.57 19.65
N GLN A 101 2.28 16.39 19.69
CA GLN A 101 3.21 16.95 18.71
C GLN A 101 3.57 15.92 17.62
N TRP A 102 3.83 16.42 16.42
CA TRP A 102 4.33 15.63 15.29
C TRP A 102 5.85 15.69 15.23
N CYS A 103 6.48 14.59 14.84
CA CYS A 103 7.85 14.62 14.38
C CYS A 103 7.91 14.94 12.89
N ILE A 104 8.72 15.91 12.47
CA ILE A 104 8.87 16.28 11.06
C ILE A 104 10.18 15.72 10.52
N ARG A 105 10.15 15.07 9.35
CA ARG A 105 11.36 14.53 8.72
C ARG A 105 11.31 14.69 7.20
N ALA A 106 12.41 15.17 6.62
CA ALA A 106 12.68 14.94 5.20
C ALA A 106 13.38 13.59 5.07
N SER A 107 12.86 12.70 4.21
CA SER A 107 13.43 11.36 4.04
C SER A 107 13.43 10.90 2.60
N VAL A 108 14.39 10.04 2.29
CA VAL A 108 14.33 9.12 1.16
C VAL A 108 13.98 7.76 1.75
N PHE A 109 12.88 7.18 1.30
CA PHE A 109 12.37 5.91 1.82
C PHE A 109 12.10 4.95 0.68
N GLY A 110 12.71 3.77 0.75
CA GLY A 110 12.66 2.78 -0.31
C GLY A 110 13.99 2.05 -0.38
N ARG A 111 14.08 1.09 -1.29
CA ARG A 111 15.26 0.26 -1.51
C ARG A 111 15.58 0.24 -2.99
#